data_AF-H1VIZ9-F1
#
_entry.id   AF-H1VIZ9-F1
#
_cell.length_a   1.000
_cell.length_b   1.000
_cell.length_c   1.000
_cell.angle_alpha   90.00
_cell.angle_beta   90.00
_cell.angle_gamma   90.00
#
_symmetry.space_group_name_H-M   'P 1'
#
loop_
_entity.id
_entity.type
_entity.pdbx_description
1 polymer ?
#
loop_
_entity_poly.entity_id
_entity_poly.type
_entity_poly.pdbx_seq_one_letter_code
_entity_poly.pdbx_strand_id
1 'polypeptide(L)'
;AEAEQHAIRLLTDAARRMADSLRSMDDALSHSRMDMFGGGTMSDMMERSALQRAESAAQEARMLVMQAQRMTPYVGDLPAVSINHGSLMGDVLFDNIFSDMAFHDEIKRSRASVDRCAQVLGRFLQETRARHQELTWQLKSLGERLESTRTALQKERERLFEQIAGGGGGEVDVKGTAASSATPIDLKQ
;
A
#
# COMPACT_ATOMS: atom_id res chain seq x y z
N ALA A 1 -5.25 9.93 -5.11
CA ALA A 1 -6.20 9.11 -4.32
C ALA A 1 -6.26 7.68 -4.84
N GLU A 2 -6.54 7.46 -6.14
CA GLU A 2 -6.72 6.10 -6.68
C GLU A 2 -5.49 5.19 -6.53
N ALA A 3 -4.27 5.69 -6.76
CA ALA A 3 -3.04 4.92 -6.54
C ALA A 3 -2.87 4.46 -5.08
N GLU A 4 -3.11 5.34 -4.11
CA GLU A 4 -3.08 4.99 -2.68
C GLU A 4 -4.18 3.98 -2.34
N GLN A 5 -5.37 4.08 -2.95
CA GLN A 5 -6.44 3.09 -2.76
C GLN A 5 -6.06 1.72 -3.31
N HIS A 6 -5.37 1.65 -4.47
CA HIS A 6 -4.83 0.39 -4.99
C HIS A 6 -3.74 -0.17 -4.07
N ALA A 7 -2.83 0.68 -3.56
CA ALA A 7 -1.82 0.28 -2.60
C ALA A 7 -2.45 -0.29 -1.32
N ILE A 8 -3.50 0.33 -0.78
CA ILE A 8 -4.22 -0.15 0.41
C ILE A 8 -4.79 -1.55 0.18
N ARG A 9 -5.36 -1.83 -1.00
CA ARG A 9 -5.87 -3.18 -1.34
C ARG A 9 -4.74 -4.21 -1.33
N LEU A 10 -3.66 -3.93 -2.07
CA LEU A 10 -2.49 -4.81 -2.14
C LEU A 10 -1.87 -5.08 -0.77
N LEU A 11 -1.70 -4.03 0.05
CA LEU A 11 -1.15 -4.15 1.41
C LEU A 11 -2.10 -4.89 2.35
N THR A 12 -3.41 -4.76 2.18
CA THR A 12 -4.41 -5.51 2.97
C THR A 12 -4.35 -7.00 2.63
N ASP A 13 -4.24 -7.34 1.35
CA ASP A 13 -4.09 -8.74 0.92
C ASP A 13 -2.73 -9.30 1.35
N ALA A 14 -1.65 -8.51 1.26
CA ALA A 14 -0.36 -8.89 1.80
C ALA A 14 -0.42 -9.19 3.31
N ALA A 15 -1.14 -8.36 4.08
CA ALA A 15 -1.29 -8.56 5.52
C ALA A 15 -2.05 -9.86 5.85
N ARG A 16 -3.06 -10.21 5.06
CA ARG A 16 -3.75 -11.50 5.16
C ARG A 16 -2.81 -12.66 4.90
N ARG A 17 -2.04 -12.60 3.81
CA ARG A 17 -1.03 -13.63 3.48
C ARG A 17 0.05 -13.78 4.55
N MET A 18 0.51 -12.67 5.12
CA MET A 18 1.47 -12.72 6.23
C MET A 18 0.85 -13.36 7.49
N ALA A 19 -0.43 -13.11 7.76
CA ALA A 19 -1.14 -13.78 8.85
C ALA A 19 -1.35 -15.28 8.58
N ASP A 20 -1.59 -15.68 7.32
CA ASP A 20 -1.67 -17.10 6.91
C ASP A 20 -0.32 -17.80 7.13
N SER A 21 0.78 -17.10 6.82
CA SER A 21 2.14 -17.56 7.08
C SER A 21 2.36 -17.81 8.57
N LEU A 22 2.05 -16.83 9.43
CA LEU A 22 2.17 -16.96 10.88
C LEU A 22 1.39 -18.16 11.45
N ARG A 23 0.15 -18.38 10.99
CA ARG A 23 -0.65 -19.54 11.42
C ARG A 23 0.01 -20.86 11.03
N SER A 24 0.53 -20.95 9.81
CA SER A 24 1.24 -22.14 9.33
C SER A 24 2.54 -22.38 10.12
N MET A 25 3.21 -21.32 10.58
CA MET A 25 4.38 -21.44 11.46
C MET A 25 4.02 -21.90 12.88
N ASP A 26 2.87 -21.47 13.40
CA ASP A 26 2.36 -21.94 14.68
C ASP A 26 2.01 -23.43 14.63
N ASP A 27 1.42 -23.90 13.52
CA ASP A 27 1.18 -25.33 13.27
C ASP A 27 2.50 -26.12 13.24
N ALA A 28 3.51 -25.63 12.51
CA ALA A 28 4.84 -26.25 12.45
C ALA A 28 5.49 -26.34 13.84
N LEU A 29 5.42 -25.27 14.64
CA LEU A 29 5.92 -25.29 16.03
C LEU A 29 5.18 -26.30 16.92
N SER A 30 3.87 -26.48 16.71
CA SER A 30 3.09 -27.46 17.45
C SER A 30 3.48 -28.89 17.10
N HIS A 31 3.70 -29.17 15.81
CA HIS A 31 4.17 -30.48 15.34
C HIS A 31 5.61 -30.77 15.81
N SER A 32 6.51 -29.80 15.68
CA SER A 32 7.89 -29.85 16.20
C SER A 32 7.95 -30.15 17.70
N ARG A 33 7.07 -29.52 18.50
CA ARG A 33 6.96 -29.83 19.94
C ARG A 33 6.52 -31.26 20.20
N MET A 34 5.57 -31.78 19.43
CA MET A 34 5.09 -33.14 19.60
C MET A 34 6.20 -34.15 19.25
N ASP A 35 7.01 -33.84 18.25
CA ASP A 35 8.15 -34.65 17.82
C ASP A 35 9.24 -34.75 18.90
N MET A 36 9.62 -33.62 19.51
CA MET A 36 10.60 -33.54 20.61
C MET A 36 10.25 -34.39 21.85
N PHE A 37 8.97 -34.77 22.05
CA PHE A 37 8.50 -35.53 23.22
C PHE A 37 8.10 -36.98 22.89
N GLY A 38 8.43 -37.49 21.69
CA GLY A 38 8.22 -38.89 21.30
C GLY A 38 7.34 -39.09 20.07
N GLY A 39 7.31 -38.14 19.15
CA GLY A 39 6.68 -38.30 17.83
C GLY A 39 7.56 -39.14 16.91
N GLY A 40 6.93 -39.99 16.10
CA GLY A 40 7.63 -40.74 15.04
C GLY A 40 7.62 -39.97 13.72
N THR A 41 8.28 -40.55 12.71
CA THR A 41 8.51 -40.05 11.33
C THR A 41 7.29 -39.49 10.56
N MET A 42 6.06 -39.65 11.04
CA MET A 42 4.87 -38.98 10.47
C MET A 42 4.78 -37.49 10.85
N SER A 43 5.37 -37.05 11.97
CA SER A 43 5.37 -35.64 12.40
C SER A 43 6.16 -34.76 11.42
N ASP A 44 7.30 -35.26 10.94
CA ASP A 44 8.18 -34.58 9.98
C ASP A 44 7.50 -34.16 8.68
N MET A 45 6.62 -35.01 8.12
CA MET A 45 5.92 -34.70 6.86
C MET A 45 4.90 -33.58 7.04
N MET A 46 4.20 -33.55 8.17
CA MET A 46 3.23 -32.50 8.50
C MET A 46 3.94 -31.17 8.77
N GLU A 47 5.05 -31.21 9.51
CA GLU A 47 5.88 -30.05 9.79
C GLU A 47 6.44 -29.42 8.52
N ARG A 48 7.02 -30.22 7.62
CA ARG A 48 7.52 -29.75 6.31
C ARG A 48 6.40 -29.12 5.48
N SER A 49 5.22 -29.75 5.44
CA SER A 49 4.06 -29.19 4.73
C SER A 49 3.63 -27.83 5.31
N ALA A 50 3.58 -27.71 6.64
CA ALA A 50 3.24 -26.47 7.31
C ALA A 50 4.28 -25.35 7.05
N LEU A 51 5.57 -25.68 7.11
CA LEU A 51 6.64 -24.73 6.76
C LEU A 51 6.57 -24.29 5.29
N GLN A 52 6.18 -25.18 4.38
CA GLN A 52 6.11 -24.87 2.95
C GLN A 52 4.95 -23.90 2.68
N ARG A 53 3.81 -24.14 3.33
CA ARG A 53 2.68 -23.20 3.31
C ARG A 53 3.05 -21.85 3.91
N ALA A 54 3.80 -21.84 5.01
CA ALA A 54 4.27 -20.61 5.64
C ALA A 54 5.16 -19.80 4.69
N GLU A 55 6.11 -20.45 4.02
CA GLU A 55 7.01 -19.82 3.07
C GLU A 55 6.26 -19.27 1.85
N SER A 56 5.41 -20.09 1.22
CA SER A 56 4.61 -19.68 0.08
C SER A 56 3.76 -18.44 0.40
N ALA A 57 3.07 -18.43 1.54
CA ALA A 57 2.26 -17.29 1.96
C ALA A 57 3.12 -16.03 2.23
N ALA A 58 4.31 -16.18 2.84
CA ALA A 58 5.23 -15.07 3.06
C ALA A 58 5.79 -14.49 1.75
N GLN A 59 6.11 -15.35 0.78
CA GLN A 59 6.57 -14.95 -0.55
C GLN A 59 5.46 -14.22 -1.33
N GLU A 60 4.23 -14.73 -1.30
CA GLU A 60 3.06 -14.04 -1.88
C GLU A 60 2.86 -12.65 -1.27
N ALA A 61 2.96 -12.54 0.06
CA ALA A 61 2.85 -11.26 0.74
C ALA A 61 3.94 -10.27 0.29
N ARG A 62 5.19 -10.73 0.11
CA ARG A 62 6.29 -9.90 -0.41
C ARG A 62 6.02 -9.42 -1.83
N MET A 63 5.54 -10.30 -2.70
CA MET A 63 5.19 -9.94 -4.08
C MET A 63 4.10 -8.87 -4.12
N LEU A 64 3.09 -8.97 -3.25
CA LEU A 64 2.04 -7.96 -3.11
C LEU A 64 2.59 -6.61 -2.60
N VAL A 65 3.54 -6.62 -1.65
CA VAL A 65 4.21 -5.39 -1.21
C VAL A 65 5.04 -4.78 -2.33
N MET A 66 5.79 -5.57 -3.09
CA MET A 66 6.53 -5.08 -4.27
C MET A 66 5.60 -4.45 -5.31
N GLN A 67 4.39 -4.99 -5.49
CA GLN A 67 3.38 -4.36 -6.34
C GLN A 67 2.87 -3.04 -5.74
N ALA A 68 2.65 -2.99 -4.42
CA ALA A 68 2.23 -1.77 -3.74
C ALA A 68 3.29 -0.66 -3.82
N GLN A 69 4.58 -1.00 -3.75
CA GLN A 69 5.71 -0.07 -3.93
C GLN A 69 5.69 0.60 -5.32
N ARG A 70 5.19 -0.09 -6.35
CA ARG A 70 5.01 0.51 -7.69
C ARG A 70 3.86 1.50 -7.75
N MET A 71 2.90 1.41 -6.83
CA MET A 71 1.76 2.32 -6.75
C MET A 71 2.09 3.58 -5.95
N THR A 72 2.92 3.45 -4.91
CA THR A 72 3.28 4.56 -4.02
C THR A 72 4.72 4.42 -3.52
N PRO A 73 5.54 5.49 -3.61
CA PRO A 73 6.94 5.46 -3.17
C PRO A 73 7.10 5.46 -1.64
N TYR A 74 6.00 5.65 -0.90
CA TYR A 74 6.02 5.72 0.56
C TYR A 74 5.97 4.34 1.25
N VAL A 75 5.80 3.26 0.49
CA VAL A 75 5.91 1.90 1.01
C VAL A 75 7.39 1.50 0.93
N GLY A 76 8.00 1.26 2.07
CA GLY A 76 9.39 0.81 2.15
C GLY A 76 9.55 -0.69 1.92
N ASP A 77 10.77 -1.19 2.07
CA ASP A 77 11.06 -2.61 1.97
C ASP A 77 10.66 -3.37 3.24
N LEU A 78 10.22 -4.61 3.04
CA LEU A 78 9.98 -5.53 4.15
C LEU A 78 11.32 -6.08 4.70
N PRO A 79 11.45 -6.25 6.02
CA PRO A 79 12.59 -6.94 6.62
C PRO A 79 12.80 -8.32 6.00
N ALA A 80 14.04 -8.80 5.91
CA ALA A 80 14.32 -10.14 5.39
C ALA A 80 13.61 -11.22 6.25
N VAL A 81 12.90 -12.14 5.58
CA VAL A 81 12.29 -13.32 6.16
C VAL A 81 13.01 -14.49 5.52
N SER A 82 13.83 -15.17 6.32
CA SER A 82 14.33 -16.49 6.00
C SER A 82 13.42 -17.45 6.75
N ILE A 83 12.59 -18.19 6.01
CA ILE A 83 11.96 -19.40 6.52
C ILE A 83 12.86 -20.51 5.99
N ASN A 84 13.77 -20.99 6.82
CA ASN A 84 14.71 -22.03 6.40
C ASN A 84 13.94 -23.34 6.18
N HIS A 85 13.66 -23.66 4.91
CA HIS A 85 13.02 -24.91 4.51
C HIS A 85 13.98 -26.12 4.49
N GLY A 86 15.22 -25.90 4.94
CA GLY A 86 16.31 -26.87 4.78
C GLY A 86 16.78 -26.91 3.33
N SER A 87 17.86 -26.18 3.02
CA SER A 87 18.73 -26.51 1.88
C SER A 87 19.55 -27.79 2.18
N LEU A 88 18.86 -28.80 2.70
CA LEU A 88 19.29 -30.14 3.09
C LEU A 88 18.98 -31.13 1.94
N MET A 89 18.97 -30.64 0.70
CA MET A 89 19.00 -31.47 -0.50
C MET A 89 20.48 -31.76 -0.82
N GLY A 90 21.08 -32.73 -0.13
CA GLY A 90 22.46 -33.13 -0.41
C GLY A 90 23.15 -33.95 0.70
N ASP A 91 22.68 -35.17 0.91
CA ASP A 91 23.50 -36.36 1.17
C ASP A 91 24.44 -36.52 2.39
N VAL A 92 24.63 -35.58 3.34
CA VAL A 92 25.61 -35.82 4.43
C VAL A 92 25.24 -35.26 5.83
N LEU A 93 23.96 -35.13 6.17
CA LEU A 93 23.53 -34.52 7.45
C LEU A 93 22.63 -35.45 8.32
N PHE A 94 22.73 -36.76 8.13
CA PHE A 94 22.01 -37.76 8.91
C PHE A 94 22.96 -38.67 9.70
N ASP A 95 23.77 -38.09 10.57
CA ASP A 95 24.44 -38.87 11.63
C ASP A 95 24.08 -38.21 12.96
N ASN A 96 22.99 -38.68 13.57
CA ASN A 96 22.51 -38.36 14.92
C ASN A 96 22.40 -36.86 15.29
N ILE A 97 21.17 -36.34 15.42
CA ILE A 97 20.91 -35.31 16.44
C ILE A 97 21.72 -34.01 16.26
N PHE A 98 21.47 -33.27 15.17
CA PHE A 98 21.72 -31.82 15.13
C PHE A 98 20.39 -31.13 14.79
N SER A 99 19.33 -31.08 15.58
CA SER A 99 18.85 -31.65 16.86
C SER A 99 17.39 -31.15 16.87
N ASP A 100 16.37 -31.94 17.22
CA ASP A 100 14.97 -31.47 17.15
C ASP A 100 14.78 -30.12 17.87
N MET A 101 15.56 -29.86 18.92
CA MET A 101 15.65 -28.57 19.61
C MET A 101 16.25 -27.42 18.77
N ALA A 102 17.31 -27.68 17.99
CA ALA A 102 17.92 -26.69 17.11
C ALA A 102 17.02 -26.34 15.92
N PHE A 103 16.32 -27.34 15.35
CA PHE A 103 15.31 -27.12 14.31
C PHE A 103 14.09 -26.37 14.87
N HIS A 104 13.61 -26.78 16.04
CA HIS A 104 12.55 -26.09 16.77
C HIS A 104 12.89 -24.62 17.05
N ASP A 105 14.12 -24.34 17.48
CA ASP A 105 14.59 -22.96 17.71
C ASP A 105 14.73 -22.17 16.40
N GLU A 106 15.07 -22.83 15.29
CA GLU A 106 15.09 -22.20 13.97
C GLU A 106 13.68 -21.81 13.50
N ILE A 107 12.68 -22.65 13.75
CA ILE A 107 11.27 -22.32 13.46
C ILE A 107 10.82 -21.15 14.33
N LYS A 108 11.19 -21.10 15.62
CA LYS A 108 10.91 -19.93 16.47
C LYS A 108 11.54 -18.65 15.92
N ARG A 109 12.82 -18.69 15.50
CA ARG A 109 13.52 -17.53 14.91
C ARG A 109 12.83 -17.08 13.63
N SER A 110 12.48 -18.02 12.76
CA SER A 110 11.79 -17.77 11.50
C SER A 110 10.42 -17.13 11.76
N ARG A 111 9.65 -17.64 12.73
CA ARG A 111 8.36 -17.05 13.17
C ARG A 111 8.53 -15.63 13.66
N ALA A 112 9.52 -15.37 14.52
CA ALA A 112 9.80 -14.02 14.99
C ALA A 112 10.15 -13.06 13.83
N SER A 113 10.79 -13.56 12.76
CA SER A 113 11.05 -12.75 11.57
C SER A 113 9.78 -12.44 10.77
N VAL A 114 8.91 -13.43 10.58
CA VAL A 114 7.60 -13.22 9.95
C VAL A 114 6.76 -12.24 10.76
N ASP A 115 6.78 -12.33 12.09
CA ASP A 115 6.05 -11.41 12.96
C ASP A 115 6.55 -9.97 12.84
N ARG A 116 7.88 -9.75 12.86
CA ARG A 116 8.46 -8.42 12.58
C ARG A 116 8.03 -7.88 11.22
N CYS A 117 8.00 -8.75 10.20
CA CYS A 117 7.55 -8.40 8.86
C CYS A 117 6.07 -7.98 8.86
N ALA A 118 5.21 -8.72 9.55
CA ALA A 118 3.79 -8.40 9.71
C ALA A 118 3.58 -7.06 10.43
N GLN A 119 4.37 -6.76 11.46
CA GLN A 119 4.33 -5.48 12.16
C GLN A 119 4.71 -4.31 11.25
N VAL A 120 5.80 -4.44 10.48
CA VAL A 120 6.22 -3.40 9.50
C VAL A 120 5.17 -3.20 8.42
N LEU A 121 4.63 -4.29 7.88
CA LEU A 121 3.53 -4.24 6.91
C LEU A 121 2.29 -3.54 7.47
N GLY A 122 1.96 -3.81 8.73
CA GLY A 122 0.89 -3.12 9.44
C GLY A 122 1.12 -1.60 9.51
N ARG A 123 2.35 -1.15 9.77
CA ARG A 123 2.70 0.28 9.77
C ARG A 123 2.52 0.89 8.39
N PHE A 124 3.04 0.27 7.34
CA PHE A 124 2.86 0.76 5.97
C PHE A 124 1.38 0.88 5.59
N LEU A 125 0.56 -0.10 5.97
CA LEU A 125 -0.87 -0.07 5.70
C LEU A 125 -1.57 1.10 6.42
N GLN A 126 -1.23 1.36 7.69
CA GLN A 126 -1.80 2.48 8.45
C GLN A 126 -1.39 3.82 7.87
N GLU A 127 -0.10 4.00 7.57
CA GLU A 127 0.42 5.23 6.97
C GLU A 127 -0.20 5.50 5.59
N THR A 128 -0.34 4.46 4.75
CA THR A 128 -1.00 4.57 3.44
C THR A 128 -2.47 4.94 3.58
N ARG A 129 -3.18 4.39 4.57
CA ARG A 129 -4.58 4.77 4.85
C ARG A 129 -4.70 6.22 5.29
N ALA A 130 -3.83 6.68 6.18
CA ALA A 130 -3.81 8.06 6.64
C ALA A 130 -3.57 9.03 5.47
N ARG A 131 -2.60 8.73 4.59
CA ARG A 131 -2.34 9.53 3.38
C ARG A 131 -3.53 9.54 2.42
N HIS A 132 -4.16 8.37 2.20
CA HIS A 132 -5.33 8.30 1.35
C HIS A 132 -6.47 9.19 1.88
N GLN A 133 -6.73 9.14 3.19
CA GLN A 133 -7.75 9.98 3.83
C GLN A 133 -7.45 11.47 3.66
N GLU A 134 -6.20 11.88 3.91
CA GLU A 134 -5.76 13.27 3.75
C GLU A 134 -5.93 13.75 2.31
N LEU A 135 -5.45 12.98 1.31
CA LEU A 135 -5.61 13.31 -0.11
C LEU A 135 -7.08 13.41 -0.52
N THR A 136 -7.92 12.54 0.03
CA THR A 136 -9.36 12.54 -0.27
C THR A 136 -10.03 13.79 0.30
N TRP A 137 -9.66 14.17 1.53
CA TRP A 137 -10.15 15.39 2.16
C TRP A 137 -9.70 16.64 1.41
N GLN A 138 -8.43 16.71 1.01
CA GLN A 138 -7.90 17.82 0.20
C GLN A 138 -8.64 17.96 -1.12
N LEU A 139 -8.83 16.85 -1.87
CA LEU A 139 -9.58 16.86 -3.13
C LEU A 139 -11.00 17.39 -2.95
N LYS A 140 -11.68 16.96 -1.88
CA LYS A 140 -13.03 17.44 -1.56
C LYS A 140 -13.04 18.94 -1.29
N SER A 141 -12.13 19.42 -0.42
CA SER A 141 -12.04 20.83 -0.07
C SER A 141 -11.71 21.72 -1.29
N LEU A 142 -10.86 21.23 -2.20
CA LEU A 142 -10.49 21.94 -3.41
C LEU A 142 -11.66 22.01 -4.39
N GLY A 143 -12.44 20.93 -4.49
CA GLY A 143 -13.69 20.89 -5.25
C GLY A 143 -14.72 21.90 -4.74
N GLU A 144 -14.93 21.97 -3.42
CA GLU A 144 -15.84 22.94 -2.81
C GLU A 144 -15.38 24.40 -3.06
N ARG A 145 -14.06 24.65 -3.00
CA ARG A 145 -13.47 25.96 -3.33
C ARG A 145 -13.63 26.32 -4.81
N LEU A 146 -13.48 25.35 -5.71
CA LEU A 146 -13.67 25.56 -7.13
C LEU A 146 -15.13 25.90 -7.45
N GLU A 147 -16.08 25.17 -6.87
CA GLU A 147 -17.52 25.43 -7.07
C GLU A 147 -17.97 26.76 -6.46
N SER A 148 -17.50 27.12 -5.27
CA SER A 148 -17.78 28.43 -4.68
C SER A 148 -17.21 29.59 -5.53
N THR A 149 -16.02 29.43 -6.09
CA THR A 149 -15.43 30.43 -6.99
C THR A 149 -16.21 30.53 -8.30
N ARG A 150 -16.63 29.39 -8.87
CA ARG A 150 -17.43 29.35 -10.10
C ARG A 150 -18.79 30.02 -9.91
N THR A 151 -19.46 29.74 -8.80
CA THR A 151 -20.75 30.36 -8.47
C THR A 151 -20.62 31.86 -8.22
N ALA A 152 -19.55 32.31 -7.54
CA ALA A 152 -19.27 33.74 -7.37
C ALA A 152 -19.04 34.45 -8.71
N LEU A 153 -18.23 33.86 -9.60
CA LEU A 153 -18.00 34.40 -10.94
C LEU A 153 -19.30 34.50 -11.76
N GLN A 154 -20.15 33.48 -11.67
CA GLN A 154 -21.44 33.47 -12.35
C GLN A 154 -22.37 34.60 -11.85
N LYS A 155 -22.42 34.83 -10.53
CA LYS A 155 -23.19 35.94 -9.94
C LYS A 155 -22.68 37.31 -10.38
N GLU A 156 -21.36 37.51 -10.42
CA GLU A 156 -20.80 38.77 -10.92
C GLU A 156 -21.09 38.99 -12.41
N ARG A 157 -21.09 37.92 -13.22
CA ARG A 157 -21.51 38.01 -14.63
C ARG A 157 -22.97 38.41 -14.76
N GLU A 158 -23.87 37.76 -14.02
CA GLU A 158 -25.30 38.10 -13.99
C GLU A 158 -25.51 39.57 -13.62
N ARG A 159 -24.82 40.04 -12.57
CA ARG A 159 -24.86 41.45 -12.14
C ARG A 159 -24.41 42.43 -13.23
N LEU A 160 -23.30 42.14 -13.93
CA LEU A 160 -22.82 42.98 -15.03
C LEU A 160 -23.81 43.00 -16.21
N PHE A 161 -24.41 41.85 -16.54
CA PHE A 161 -25.44 41.77 -17.58
C PHE A 161 -26.67 42.62 -17.22
N GLU A 162 -27.16 42.56 -15.98
CA GLU A 162 -28.27 43.40 -15.52
C GLU A 162 -27.95 44.89 -15.57
N GLN A 163 -26.72 45.30 -15.19
CA GLN A 163 -26.29 46.69 -15.30
C GLN A 163 -26.26 47.20 -16.74
N ILE A 164 -25.77 46.39 -17.67
CA ILE A 164 -25.72 46.75 -19.10
C ILE A 164 -27.13 46.76 -19.72
N ALA A 165 -27.96 45.76 -19.41
CA ALA A 165 -29.33 45.68 -19.92
C ALA A 165 -30.24 46.78 -19.34
N GLY A 166 -30.06 47.13 -18.06
CA GLY A 166 -30.78 48.22 -17.40
C GLY A 166 -30.27 49.62 -17.77
N GLY A 167 -28.98 49.75 -18.10
CA GLY A 167 -28.36 50.99 -18.59
C GLY A 167 -28.49 51.22 -20.11
N GLY A 168 -28.84 50.17 -20.87
CA GLY A 168 -28.92 50.18 -22.34
C GLY A 168 -30.20 50.79 -22.95
N GLY A 169 -31.06 51.40 -22.15
CA GLY A 169 -32.20 52.19 -22.64
C GLY A 169 -31.85 53.61 -23.10
N GLY A 170 -30.59 54.03 -22.96
CA GLY A 170 -30.09 55.34 -23.41
C GLY A 170 -29.05 55.21 -24.52
N GLU A 171 -29.52 55.35 -25.76
CA GLU A 171 -28.81 55.87 -26.95
C GLU A 171 -27.27 55.77 -26.93
N VAL A 172 -26.73 54.68 -27.46
CA VAL A 172 -25.32 54.61 -27.88
C VAL A 172 -25.22 55.14 -29.30
N ASP A 173 -24.92 56.43 -29.45
CA ASP A 173 -24.48 57.03 -30.71
C ASP A 173 -23.11 56.44 -31.07
N VAL A 174 -23.11 55.47 -31.99
CA VAL A 174 -21.89 54.86 -32.53
C VAL A 174 -21.28 55.84 -33.53
N LYS A 175 -20.55 56.83 -33.01
CA LYS A 175 -19.62 57.62 -33.82
C LYS A 175 -18.23 56.99 -33.71
N GLY A 176 -17.85 56.29 -34.78
CA GLY A 176 -16.66 55.47 -34.82
C GLY A 176 -15.36 56.22 -34.58
N THR A 177 -14.44 55.52 -33.91
CA THR A 177 -13.00 55.68 -34.12
C THR A 177 -12.35 54.31 -33.95
N ALA A 178 -12.01 53.71 -35.09
CA ALA A 178 -11.02 52.65 -35.15
C ALA A 178 -9.66 53.24 -34.74
N ALA A 179 -9.05 52.67 -33.71
CA ALA A 179 -7.61 52.81 -33.47
C ALA A 179 -7.09 51.53 -32.79
N SER A 180 -6.53 50.67 -33.64
CA SER A 180 -5.71 49.54 -33.28
C SER A 180 -4.50 49.99 -32.45
N SER A 181 -4.24 49.34 -31.32
CA SER A 181 -2.87 49.13 -30.84
C SER A 181 -2.79 47.86 -30.01
N ALA A 182 -2.33 46.79 -30.67
CA ALA A 182 -1.86 45.59 -30.00
C ALA A 182 -0.46 45.87 -29.44
N THR A 183 -0.27 45.67 -28.14
CA THR A 183 1.06 45.55 -27.53
C THR A 183 1.37 44.07 -27.26
N PRO A 184 2.50 43.53 -27.76
CA PRO A 184 2.87 42.14 -27.53
C PRO A 184 3.37 41.91 -26.10
N ILE A 185 3.05 40.74 -25.56
CA ILE A 185 3.51 40.25 -24.25
C ILE A 185 4.96 39.76 -24.41
N ASP A 186 5.87 40.40 -23.68
CA ASP A 186 7.29 40.05 -23.64
C ASP A 186 7.50 38.86 -22.71
N LEU A 187 7.98 37.74 -23.26
CA LEU A 187 8.26 36.49 -22.55
C LEU A 187 9.76 36.48 -22.22
N LYS A 188 10.13 36.77 -20.97
CA LYS A 188 11.50 36.57 -20.50
C LYS A 188 11.68 35.18 -19.89
N GLN A 189 12.71 34.50 -20.41
CA GLN A 189 13.25 33.20 -20.02
C GLN A 189 13.80 33.21 -18.60
#